data_AF-A0A1Q3NLF1-F1
#
_entry.id   AF-A0A1Q3NLF1-F1
#
_cell.length_a   1.000
_cell.length_b   1.000
_cell.length_c   1.000
_cell.angle_alpha   90.00
_cell.angle_beta   90.00
_cell.angle_gamma   90.00
#
_symmetry.space_group_name_H-M   'P 1'
#
loop_
_entity.id
_entity.type
_entity.pdbx_description
1 polymer ?
#
loop_
_entity_poly.entity_id
_entity_poly.type
_entity_poly.pdbx_seq_one_letter_code
_entity_poly.pdbx_strand_id
1 'polypeptide(L)'
;MPSLESIAYALVVISAAIYIRKELARSLKRTVKKTFKHHMQRFRQEEQEVRESITPRFDLWWQENGKPQVEQHFADMPQGPFAVHFSHLGEVEFEGDPRTEMVRQEALEFATHLSSKHLHDRLTKAMGLKRVQRQEMDEDRERHLDEHRSTLVRCGIDLKAFESEFTPTSGNS
;
A
#
# COMPACT_ATOMS: atom_id res chain seq x y z
N MET A 1 3.67 -64.22 -3.57
CA MET A 1 4.65 -63.39 -4.28
C MET A 1 3.89 -62.63 -5.37
N PRO A 2 3.78 -61.30 -5.32
CA PRO A 2 3.10 -60.54 -6.38
C PRO A 2 3.84 -60.74 -7.71
N SER A 3 3.09 -60.84 -8.81
CA SER A 3 3.69 -60.98 -10.15
C SER A 3 4.40 -59.69 -10.55
N LEU A 4 5.43 -59.82 -11.38
CA LEU A 4 6.19 -58.68 -11.91
C LEU A 4 5.29 -57.65 -12.62
N GLU A 5 4.24 -58.13 -13.29
CA GLU A 5 3.21 -57.30 -13.94
C GLU A 5 2.37 -56.51 -12.92
N SER A 6 2.03 -57.12 -11.78
CA SER A 6 1.30 -56.45 -10.70
C SER A 6 2.13 -55.33 -10.05
N ILE A 7 3.43 -55.56 -9.87
CA ILE A 7 4.37 -54.54 -9.38
C ILE A 7 4.52 -53.40 -10.41
N ALA A 8 4.67 -53.73 -11.70
CA ALA A 8 4.78 -52.74 -12.77
C ALA A 8 3.52 -51.86 -12.87
N TYR A 9 2.33 -52.47 -12.79
CA TYR A 9 1.06 -51.74 -12.78
C TYR A 9 0.94 -50.79 -11.58
N ALA A 10 1.32 -51.26 -10.39
CA ALA A 10 1.31 -50.42 -9.18
C ALA A 10 2.24 -49.20 -9.31
N LEU A 11 3.44 -49.37 -9.91
CA LEU A 11 4.38 -48.28 -10.13
C LEU A 11 3.85 -47.23 -11.13
N VAL A 12 3.16 -47.68 -12.19
CA VAL A 12 2.53 -46.77 -13.17
C VAL A 12 1.42 -45.95 -12.51
N VAL A 13 0.56 -46.59 -11.71
CA VAL A 13 -0.53 -45.90 -10.99
C VAL A 13 0.03 -44.88 -9.99
N ILE A 14 1.06 -45.23 -9.23
CA ILE A 14 1.72 -44.31 -8.29
C ILE A 14 2.34 -43.12 -9.04
N SER A 15 3.03 -43.38 -10.16
CA SER A 15 3.65 -42.33 -10.98
C SER A 15 2.60 -41.37 -11.57
N ALA A 16 1.49 -41.91 -12.07
CA ALA A 16 0.36 -41.11 -12.56
C ALA A 16 -0.27 -40.27 -11.44
N ALA A 17 -0.48 -40.83 -10.24
CA ALA A 17 -1.01 -40.08 -9.10
C ALA A 17 -0.08 -38.93 -8.65
N ILE A 18 1.24 -39.16 -8.64
CA ILE A 18 2.24 -38.12 -8.36
C ILE A 18 2.19 -37.02 -9.42
N TYR A 19 2.11 -37.39 -10.70
CA TYR A 19 2.01 -36.45 -11.81
C TYR A 19 0.74 -35.59 -11.70
N ILE A 20 -0.42 -36.21 -11.49
CA ILE A 20 -1.71 -35.52 -11.34
C ILE A 20 -1.66 -34.54 -10.16
N ARG A 21 -1.12 -34.94 -9.00
CA ARG A 21 -0.98 -34.04 -7.84
C ARG A 21 -0.10 -32.83 -8.17
N LYS A 22 1.04 -33.04 -8.85
CA LYS A 22 1.92 -31.94 -9.26
C LYS A 22 1.22 -30.99 -10.23
N GLU A 23 0.47 -31.53 -11.19
CA GLU A 23 -0.22 -30.71 -12.19
C GLU A 23 -1.41 -29.95 -11.60
N LEU A 24 -2.18 -30.57 -10.69
CA LEU A 24 -3.20 -29.90 -9.91
C LEU A 24 -2.62 -28.77 -9.06
N ALA A 25 -1.48 -29.01 -8.38
CA ALA A 25 -0.82 -27.97 -7.60
C ALA A 25 -0.34 -26.80 -8.47
N ARG A 26 0.19 -27.06 -9.68
CA ARG A 26 0.58 -26.02 -10.65
C ARG A 26 -0.63 -25.24 -11.16
N SER A 27 -1.70 -25.94 -11.53
CA SER A 27 -2.95 -25.33 -12.01
C SER A 27 -3.56 -24.43 -10.94
N LEU A 28 -3.68 -24.92 -9.69
CA LEU A 28 -4.13 -24.14 -8.55
C LEU A 28 -3.25 -22.90 -8.31
N LYS A 29 -1.92 -23.04 -8.34
CA LYS A 29 -1.00 -21.90 -8.21
C LYS A 29 -1.24 -20.84 -9.30
N ARG A 30 -1.47 -21.25 -10.56
CA ARG A 30 -1.77 -20.32 -11.66
C ARG A 30 -3.10 -19.60 -11.45
N THR A 31 -4.14 -20.32 -11.04
CA THR A 31 -5.46 -19.74 -10.76
C THR A 31 -5.40 -18.75 -9.61
N VAL A 32 -4.79 -19.13 -8.47
CA VAL A 32 -4.60 -18.24 -7.32
C VAL A 32 -3.83 -16.98 -7.72
N LYS A 33 -2.74 -17.10 -8.48
CA LYS A 33 -1.97 -15.95 -8.96
C LYS A 33 -2.82 -15.02 -9.86
N LYS A 34 -3.65 -15.59 -10.73
CA LYS A 34 -4.53 -14.81 -11.61
C LYS A 34 -5.61 -14.07 -10.81
N THR A 35 -6.25 -14.74 -9.86
CA THR A 35 -7.25 -14.16 -8.96
C THR A 35 -6.65 -13.06 -8.09
N PHE A 36 -5.48 -13.29 -7.50
CA PHE A 36 -4.72 -12.28 -6.75
C PHE A 36 -4.41 -11.06 -7.61
N LYS A 37 -3.87 -11.26 -8.82
CA LYS A 37 -3.58 -10.16 -9.75
C LYS A 37 -4.82 -9.34 -10.06
N HIS A 38 -5.97 -9.99 -10.28
CA HIS A 38 -7.22 -9.31 -10.56
C HIS A 38 -7.69 -8.46 -9.37
N HIS A 39 -7.69 -9.00 -8.16
CA HIS A 39 -8.05 -8.24 -6.95
C HIS A 39 -7.09 -7.08 -6.70
N MET A 40 -5.79 -7.26 -6.89
CA MET A 40 -4.80 -6.18 -6.75
C MET A 40 -4.97 -5.09 -7.81
N GLN A 41 -5.30 -5.46 -9.06
CA GLN A 41 -5.55 -4.47 -10.10
C GLN A 41 -6.79 -3.64 -9.77
N ARG A 42 -7.87 -4.29 -9.34
CA ARG A 42 -9.10 -3.62 -8.92
C ARG A 42 -8.86 -2.73 -7.69
N PHE A 43 -8.11 -3.22 -6.71
CA PHE A 43 -7.72 -2.45 -5.54
C PHE A 43 -7.00 -1.15 -5.92
N ARG A 44 -5.99 -1.22 -6.82
CA ARG A 44 -5.27 -0.03 -7.29
C ARG A 44 -6.16 0.95 -8.04
N GLN A 45 -7.13 0.46 -8.82
CA GLN A 45 -8.10 1.31 -9.50
C GLN A 45 -8.99 2.04 -8.49
N GLU A 46 -9.55 1.32 -7.53
CA GLU A 46 -10.40 1.91 -6.48
C GLU A 46 -9.59 2.87 -5.59
N GLU A 47 -8.31 2.59 -5.33
CA GLU A 47 -7.43 3.49 -4.57
C GLU A 47 -7.12 4.77 -5.37
N GLN A 48 -6.94 4.67 -6.68
CA GLN A 48 -6.81 5.83 -7.56
C GLN A 48 -8.09 6.67 -7.58
N GLU A 49 -9.26 6.04 -7.61
CA GLU A 49 -10.55 6.73 -7.50
C GLU A 49 -10.69 7.46 -6.16
N VAL A 50 -10.24 6.83 -5.06
CA VAL A 50 -10.17 7.48 -3.74
C VAL A 50 -9.24 8.68 -3.80
N ARG A 51 -8.03 8.53 -4.37
CA ARG A 51 -7.07 9.63 -4.53
C ARG A 51 -7.70 10.81 -5.28
N GLU A 52 -8.32 10.55 -6.42
CA GLU A 52 -9.00 11.56 -7.24
C GLU A 52 -10.15 12.23 -6.47
N SER A 53 -10.90 11.45 -5.69
CA SER A 53 -11.98 11.96 -4.85
C SER A 53 -11.48 12.86 -3.71
N ILE A 54 -10.34 12.56 -3.10
CA ILE A 54 -9.84 13.33 -1.95
C ILE A 54 -8.96 14.51 -2.37
N THR A 55 -8.37 14.47 -3.57
CA THR A 55 -7.42 15.50 -4.05
C THR A 55 -7.97 16.92 -3.88
N PRO A 56 -9.22 17.24 -4.26
CA PRO A 56 -9.74 18.61 -4.09
C PRO A 56 -9.80 19.05 -2.62
N ARG A 57 -10.21 18.15 -1.72
CA ARG A 57 -10.26 18.42 -0.27
C ARG A 57 -8.86 18.54 0.32
N PHE A 58 -7.95 17.67 -0.12
CA PHE A 58 -6.54 17.70 0.25
C PHE A 58 -5.90 19.01 -0.19
N ASP A 59 -6.12 19.46 -1.42
CA ASP A 59 -5.54 20.69 -1.95
C ASP A 59 -5.99 21.91 -1.15
N LEU A 60 -7.28 21.98 -0.77
CA LEU A 60 -7.78 23.03 0.12
C LEU A 60 -7.07 23.00 1.49
N TRP A 61 -7.05 21.83 2.13
CA TRP A 61 -6.35 21.66 3.41
C TRP A 61 -4.87 22.02 3.32
N TRP A 62 -4.21 21.63 2.22
CA TRP A 62 -2.81 21.90 1.97
C TRP A 62 -2.55 23.40 1.88
N GLN A 63 -3.35 24.15 1.14
CA GLN A 63 -3.17 25.61 1.03
C GLN A 63 -3.43 26.33 2.37
N GLU A 64 -4.44 25.89 3.12
CA GLU A 64 -4.84 26.56 4.37
C GLU A 64 -3.95 26.19 5.57
N ASN A 65 -3.45 24.95 5.62
CA ASN A 65 -2.79 24.40 6.82
C ASN A 65 -1.42 23.79 6.51
N GLY A 66 -1.37 22.82 5.57
CA GLY A 66 -0.17 22.02 5.33
C GLY A 66 1.02 22.84 4.83
N LYS A 67 0.81 23.64 3.79
CA LYS A 67 1.84 24.47 3.15
C LYS A 67 2.43 25.49 4.13
N PRO A 68 1.64 26.30 4.86
CA PRO A 68 2.20 27.21 5.88
C PRO A 68 3.05 26.51 6.94
N GLN A 69 2.63 25.33 7.42
CA GLN A 69 3.37 24.56 8.43
C GLN A 69 4.74 24.12 7.91
N VAL A 70 4.79 23.61 6.67
CA VAL A 70 6.04 23.14 6.04
C VAL A 70 6.96 24.30 5.71
N GLU A 71 6.43 25.39 5.16
CA GLU A 71 7.21 26.59 4.84
C GLU A 71 7.81 27.21 6.10
N GLN A 72 7.03 27.30 7.19
CA GLN A 72 7.53 27.77 8.47
C GLN A 72 8.62 26.83 9.02
N HIS A 73 8.38 25.52 9.01
CA HIS A 73 9.35 24.53 9.47
C HIS A 73 10.68 24.61 8.70
N PHE A 74 10.63 24.80 7.39
CA PHE A 74 11.82 24.95 6.56
C PHE A 74 12.50 26.31 6.73
N ALA A 75 11.77 27.37 7.04
CA ALA A 75 12.35 28.67 7.38
C ALA A 75 13.09 28.66 8.72
N ASP A 76 12.58 27.89 9.69
CA ASP A 76 13.17 27.75 11.04
C ASP A 76 14.36 26.78 11.07
N MET A 77 14.54 25.97 10.01
CA MET A 77 15.70 25.10 9.92
C MET A 77 16.97 25.89 9.56
N PRO A 78 18.06 25.74 10.33
CA PRO A 78 19.35 26.31 9.93
C PRO A 78 19.72 25.73 8.56
N GLN A 79 20.24 26.57 7.66
CA GLN A 79 20.77 26.16 6.35
C GLN A 79 22.00 25.27 6.54
N GLY A 80 21.76 24.03 6.97
CA GLY A 80 22.74 22.98 7.18
C GLY A 80 22.60 21.88 6.12
N PRO A 81 23.50 20.88 6.13
CA PRO A 81 23.65 19.90 5.06
C PRO A 81 22.45 18.94 4.87
N PHE A 82 21.33 19.13 5.56
CA PHE A 82 20.09 18.38 5.30
C PHE A 82 19.45 18.70 3.93
N ALA A 83 19.90 19.77 3.25
CA ALA A 83 19.62 19.98 1.83
C ALA A 83 20.09 18.81 0.93
N VAL A 84 21.01 17.96 1.42
CA VAL A 84 21.64 16.87 0.67
C VAL A 84 20.72 15.64 0.51
N HIS A 85 19.69 15.46 1.36
CA HIS A 85 18.78 14.30 1.22
C HIS A 85 17.77 14.43 0.07
N PHE A 86 17.67 15.61 -0.55
CA PHE A 86 16.77 15.88 -1.68
C PHE A 86 17.50 16.01 -3.03
N SER A 87 18.83 15.88 -3.05
CA SER A 87 19.68 16.17 -4.22
C SER A 87 19.73 15.06 -5.29
N HIS A 88 18.86 14.05 -5.26
CA HIS A 88 18.94 12.87 -6.15
C HIS A 88 17.77 12.74 -7.12
N LEU A 89 16.85 13.70 -7.15
CA LEU A 89 15.73 13.70 -8.07
C LEU A 89 16.02 14.72 -9.16
N GLY A 90 16.07 14.23 -10.41
CA GLY A 90 16.41 15.01 -11.60
C GLY A 90 15.52 16.23 -11.77
N GLU A 91 15.98 17.13 -12.64
CA GLU A 91 15.32 18.39 -13.02
C GLU A 91 13.85 18.16 -13.38
N VAL A 92 12.98 18.34 -12.39
CA VAL A 92 11.54 18.53 -12.59
C VAL A 92 11.32 20.01 -12.29
N GLU A 93 10.95 20.77 -13.32
CA GLU A 93 10.57 22.18 -13.17
C GLU A 93 9.28 22.25 -12.35
N PHE A 94 9.42 22.50 -11.05
CA PHE A 94 8.30 22.81 -10.17
C PHE A 94 8.15 24.35 -10.07
N GLU A 95 6.93 24.85 -10.21
CA GLU A 95 6.57 26.22 -9.81
C GLU A 95 6.52 26.28 -8.26
N GLY A 96 7.68 26.30 -7.60
CA GLY A 96 7.77 26.37 -6.12
C GLY A 96 9.05 25.77 -5.53
N ASP A 97 9.13 25.72 -4.19
CA ASP A 97 10.21 24.99 -3.49
C ASP A 97 10.01 23.48 -3.69
N PRO A 98 10.96 22.76 -4.32
CA PRO A 98 10.83 21.33 -4.60
C PRO A 98 10.66 20.49 -3.33
N ARG A 99 11.16 20.96 -2.18
CA ARG A 99 10.99 20.24 -0.90
C ARG A 99 9.54 20.29 -0.44
N THR A 100 8.88 21.43 -0.60
CA THR A 100 7.48 21.62 -0.23
C THR A 100 6.57 20.75 -1.09
N GLU A 101 6.84 20.65 -2.38
CA GLU A 101 6.05 19.79 -3.28
C GLU A 101 6.24 18.30 -2.99
N MET A 102 7.45 17.87 -2.61
CA MET A 102 7.66 16.49 -2.16
C MET A 102 6.86 16.17 -0.89
N VAL A 103 6.84 17.08 0.09
CA VAL A 103 6.01 16.89 1.29
C VAL A 103 4.52 16.89 0.95
N ARG A 104 4.10 17.71 -0.02
CA ARG A 104 2.72 17.67 -0.54
C ARG A 104 2.36 16.29 -1.09
N GLN A 105 3.23 15.72 -1.93
CA GLN A 105 3.02 14.40 -2.52
C GLN A 105 2.94 13.31 -1.46
N GLU A 106 3.89 13.31 -0.51
CA GLU A 106 3.91 12.38 0.63
C GLU A 106 2.63 12.50 1.47
N ALA A 107 2.19 13.72 1.75
CA ALA A 107 0.96 13.97 2.51
C ALA A 107 -0.27 13.49 1.73
N LEU A 108 -0.33 13.68 0.41
CA LEU A 108 -1.43 13.19 -0.42
C LEU A 108 -1.48 11.66 -0.45
N GLU A 109 -0.33 10.99 -0.53
CA GLU A 109 -0.25 9.53 -0.45
C GLU A 109 -0.74 9.03 0.90
N PHE A 110 -0.30 9.67 2.00
CA PHE A 110 -0.76 9.32 3.33
C PHE A 110 -2.27 9.54 3.51
N ALA A 111 -2.82 10.69 3.05
CA ALA A 111 -4.26 10.94 3.06
C ALA A 111 -5.05 9.88 2.28
N THR A 112 -4.49 9.42 1.16
CA THR A 112 -5.07 8.35 0.34
C THR A 112 -5.13 7.06 1.13
N HIS A 113 -4.04 6.68 1.80
CA HIS A 113 -4.00 5.47 2.62
C HIS A 113 -4.94 5.51 3.84
N LEU A 114 -5.09 6.67 4.48
CA LEU A 114 -6.07 6.85 5.56
C LEU A 114 -7.51 6.66 5.04
N SER A 115 -7.81 7.27 3.89
CA SER A 115 -9.12 7.22 3.24
C SER A 115 -9.44 5.83 2.65
N SER A 116 -8.42 5.08 2.24
CA SER A 116 -8.55 3.78 1.57
C SER A 116 -8.58 2.57 2.52
N LYS A 117 -8.58 2.77 3.84
CA LYS A 117 -8.63 1.67 4.84
C LYS A 117 -9.70 0.62 4.54
N HIS A 118 -10.91 1.07 4.20
CA HIS A 118 -12.03 0.20 3.88
C HIS A 118 -11.80 -0.65 2.61
N LEU A 119 -11.01 -0.16 1.64
CA LEU A 119 -10.58 -0.93 0.46
C LEU A 119 -9.71 -2.12 0.89
N HIS A 120 -8.81 -1.88 1.84
CA HIS A 120 -7.90 -2.91 2.34
C HIS A 120 -8.66 -4.01 3.09
N ASP A 121 -9.63 -3.64 3.92
CA ASP A 121 -10.53 -4.60 4.57
C ASP A 121 -11.31 -5.45 3.56
N ARG A 122 -11.80 -4.83 2.47
CA ARG A 122 -12.50 -5.55 1.39
C ARG A 122 -11.57 -6.49 0.64
N LEU A 123 -10.35 -6.05 0.31
CA LEU A 123 -9.34 -6.85 -0.37
C LEU A 123 -9.00 -8.10 0.46
N THR A 124 -8.72 -7.90 1.75
CA THR A 124 -8.41 -8.99 2.68
C THR A 124 -9.52 -10.05 2.71
N LYS A 125 -10.78 -9.61 2.82
CA LYS A 125 -11.95 -10.49 2.83
C LYS A 125 -12.10 -11.24 1.50
N ALA A 126 -11.94 -10.54 0.38
CA ALA A 126 -12.07 -11.12 -0.96
C ALA A 126 -10.99 -12.18 -1.25
N MET A 127 -9.78 -12.00 -0.72
CA MET A 127 -8.68 -12.97 -0.88
C MET A 127 -8.82 -14.21 0.01
N GLY A 128 -9.78 -14.23 0.95
CA GLY A 128 -9.97 -15.36 1.85
C GLY A 128 -8.75 -15.66 2.71
N LEU A 129 -7.97 -14.62 3.08
CA LEU A 129 -6.74 -14.78 3.83
C LEU A 129 -7.01 -15.43 5.19
N LYS A 130 -6.11 -16.34 5.60
CA LYS A 130 -6.15 -16.87 6.98
C LYS A 130 -5.86 -15.75 7.97
N ARG A 131 -6.32 -15.92 9.22
CA ARG A 131 -6.12 -14.94 10.29
C ARG A 131 -4.66 -14.45 10.42
N VAL A 132 -3.69 -15.35 10.34
CA VAL A 132 -2.25 -15.03 10.43
C VAL A 132 -1.81 -14.15 9.24
N GLN A 133 -2.21 -14.51 8.02
CA GLN A 133 -1.84 -13.75 6.81
C GLN A 133 -2.50 -12.36 6.77
N ARG A 134 -3.73 -12.26 7.31
CA ARG A 134 -4.40 -10.98 7.48
C ARG A 134 -3.62 -10.09 8.46
N GLN A 135 -3.22 -10.66 9.60
CA GLN A 135 -2.46 -9.93 10.61
C GLN A 135 -1.11 -9.46 10.07
N GLU A 136 -0.36 -10.30 9.37
CA GLU A 136 0.91 -9.91 8.73
C GLU A 136 0.73 -8.73 7.77
N MET A 137 -0.34 -8.74 6.96
CA MET A 137 -0.65 -7.67 6.03
C MET A 137 -1.12 -6.38 6.73
N ASP A 138 -1.89 -6.50 7.82
CA ASP A 138 -2.30 -5.36 8.64
C ASP A 138 -1.08 -4.72 9.33
N GLU A 139 -0.13 -5.53 9.82
CA GLU A 139 1.14 -5.08 10.39
C GLU A 139 2.04 -4.41 9.34
N ASP A 140 2.15 -4.99 8.14
CA ASP A 140 2.85 -4.36 7.00
C ASP A 140 2.27 -2.99 6.68
N ARG A 141 0.93 -2.89 6.62
CA ARG A 141 0.25 -1.62 6.36
C ARG A 141 0.54 -0.60 7.45
N GLU A 142 0.45 -0.99 8.72
CA GLU A 142 0.68 -0.07 9.83
C GLU A 142 2.13 0.44 9.84
N ARG A 143 3.10 -0.42 9.52
CA ARG A 143 4.50 0.01 9.34
C ARG A 143 4.66 1.09 8.28
N HIS A 144 4.01 0.92 7.12
CA HIS A 144 4.03 1.95 6.08
C HIS A 144 3.34 3.26 6.50
N LEU A 145 2.23 3.18 7.25
CA LEU A 145 1.60 4.38 7.81
C LEU A 145 2.53 5.10 8.80
N ASP A 146 3.28 4.35 9.62
CA ASP A 146 4.25 4.93 10.55
C ASP A 146 5.42 5.60 9.83
N GLU A 147 5.86 5.09 8.68
CA GLU A 147 6.86 5.73 7.82
C GLU A 147 6.37 7.10 7.33
N HIS A 148 5.14 7.17 6.80
CA HIS A 148 4.52 8.43 6.38
C HIS A 148 4.37 9.41 7.55
N ARG A 149 3.86 8.94 8.70
CA ARG A 149 3.75 9.75 9.93
C ARG A 149 5.09 10.34 10.32
N SER A 150 6.15 9.52 10.33
CA SER A 150 7.49 9.96 10.68
C SER A 150 8.02 11.01 9.70
N THR A 151 7.78 10.86 8.40
CA THR A 151 8.21 11.82 7.38
C THR A 151 7.49 13.15 7.56
N LEU A 152 6.17 13.14 7.70
CA LEU A 152 5.37 14.36 7.82
C LEU A 152 5.67 15.14 9.10
N VAL A 153 5.86 14.46 10.24
CA VAL A 153 6.29 15.10 11.50
C VAL A 153 7.65 15.77 11.34
N ARG A 154 8.59 15.10 10.66
CA ARG A 154 9.92 15.65 10.37
C ARG A 154 9.86 16.85 9.43
N CYS A 155 8.77 17.05 8.71
CA CYS A 155 8.52 18.19 7.85
C CYS A 155 7.63 19.25 8.50
N GLY A 156 7.31 19.12 9.78
CA GLY A 156 6.56 20.11 10.55
C GLY A 156 5.04 20.00 10.47
N ILE A 157 4.50 18.93 9.86
CA ILE A 157 3.05 18.72 9.79
C ILE A 157 2.49 18.28 11.15
N ASP A 158 1.40 18.93 11.59
CA ASP A 158 0.60 18.46 12.71
C ASP A 158 -0.24 17.23 12.32
N LEU A 159 0.27 16.05 12.68
CA LEU A 159 -0.42 14.78 12.40
C LEU A 159 -1.80 14.67 13.04
N LYS A 160 -2.04 15.28 14.20
CA LYS A 160 -3.35 15.12 14.86
C LYS A 160 -4.43 15.82 14.05
N ALA A 161 -4.15 17.05 13.62
CA ALA A 161 -5.03 17.81 12.74
C ALA A 161 -5.20 17.08 11.41
N PHE A 162 -4.10 16.61 10.81
CA PHE A 162 -4.12 15.89 9.54
C PHE A 162 -4.95 14.60 9.57
N GLU A 163 -4.67 13.70 10.51
CA GLU A 163 -5.39 12.43 10.61
C GLU A 163 -6.87 12.62 10.93
N SER A 164 -7.23 13.65 11.71
CA SER A 164 -8.64 13.96 12.00
C SER A 164 -9.42 14.36 10.75
N GLU A 165 -8.75 14.98 9.76
CA GLU A 165 -9.34 15.38 8.51
C GLU A 165 -9.54 14.18 7.56
N PHE A 166 -8.51 13.34 7.41
CA PHE A 166 -8.49 12.30 6.36
C PHE A 166 -8.81 10.88 6.85
N THR A 167 -8.93 10.66 8.16
CA THR A 167 -9.47 9.40 8.66
C THR A 167 -10.99 9.43 8.49
N PRO A 168 -11.59 8.49 7.74
CA PRO A 168 -13.04 8.42 7.64
C PRO A 168 -13.62 8.26 9.04
N THR A 169 -14.41 9.25 9.48
CA THR A 169 -15.16 9.14 10.71
C THR A 169 -16.02 7.89 10.58
N SER A 170 -15.90 6.99 11.55
CA SER A 170 -16.77 5.82 11.64
C SER A 170 -18.16 6.36 11.98
N GLY A 171 -18.89 6.82 10.97
CA GLY A 171 -20.26 7.27 11.10
C GLY A 171 -21.08 6.08 11.57
N ASN A 172 -21.58 6.17 12.81
CA ASN A 172 -22.64 5.32 13.31
C ASN A 172 -23.75 5.25 12.23
N SER A 173 -23.84 4.09 11.58
CA SER A 173 -25.05 3.66 10.90
C SER A 173 -26.01 3.07 11.92
#